data_AF-A0A2U8GTM8-F1
#
_entry.id   AF-A0A2U8GTM8-F1
#
_cell.length_a   1.000
_cell.length_b   1.000
_cell.length_c   1.000
_cell.angle_alpha   90.00
_cell.angle_beta   90.00
_cell.angle_gamma   90.00
#
_symmetry.space_group_name_H-M   'P 1'
#
loop_
_entity.id
_entity.type
_entity.pdbx_description
1 polymer ?
#
loop_
_entity_poly.entity_id
_entity_poly.type
_entity_poly.pdbx_seq_one_letter_code
_entity_poly.pdbx_strand_id
1 'polypeptide(L)'
;MNWDVPEFPLDKQMSENFALLILAGPNFDTEREPLAWIGRPVTRRAEDFEIQPGQPRLVQAWRSAMEAAASNAGRPLTEIGYLIHDAGKASDVAGKRLATLGQALGEPLPEFDILKQGFNNTALMGDTGAGTALTNVALAIAYAHHKGTPVLVAGTAEKDTAAAVVVTPPARAREIDPSKDWFRARGVENTYLPWWGLRRDVDWGRYMQGFSE
;
A
#
# COMPACT_ATOMS: atom_id res chain seq x y z
N MET A 1 -9.39 -8.75 7.81
CA MET A 1 -10.26 -9.27 6.74
C MET A 1 -11.29 -8.20 6.46
N ASN A 2 -11.49 -7.81 5.20
CA ASN A 2 -12.61 -6.99 4.75
C ASN A 2 -13.33 -7.70 3.61
N TRP A 3 -14.64 -7.51 3.52
CA TRP A 3 -15.44 -7.75 2.32
C TRP A 3 -16.38 -6.56 2.21
N ASP A 4 -16.29 -5.80 1.12
CA ASP A 4 -17.24 -4.73 0.84
C ASP A 4 -17.83 -4.87 -0.57
N VAL A 5 -19.11 -4.49 -0.72
CA VAL A 5 -19.89 -4.55 -1.97
C VAL A 5 -20.72 -3.26 -2.13
N PRO A 6 -20.07 -2.09 -2.18
CA PRO A 6 -20.74 -0.79 -2.01
C PRO A 6 -21.72 -0.46 -3.15
N GLU A 7 -21.55 -1.07 -4.31
CA GLU A 7 -22.34 -0.78 -5.52
C GLU A 7 -23.38 -1.86 -5.82
N PHE A 8 -23.58 -2.84 -4.93
CA PHE A 8 -24.63 -3.85 -5.11
C PHE A 8 -26.02 -3.20 -5.30
N PRO A 9 -26.83 -3.65 -6.28
CA PRO A 9 -26.69 -4.86 -7.10
C PRO A 9 -26.05 -4.64 -8.49
N LEU A 10 -25.21 -3.62 -8.67
CA LEU A 10 -24.54 -3.41 -9.95
C LEU A 10 -23.47 -4.49 -10.19
N ASP A 11 -23.58 -5.19 -11.32
CA ASP A 11 -22.62 -6.25 -11.66
C ASP A 11 -21.27 -5.69 -12.17
N LYS A 12 -20.21 -6.50 -12.04
CA LYS A 12 -18.87 -6.27 -12.62
C LYS A 12 -18.16 -4.99 -12.15
N GLN A 13 -18.52 -4.48 -10.98
CA GLN A 13 -17.80 -3.36 -10.39
C GLN A 13 -16.48 -3.83 -9.81
N MET A 14 -15.41 -3.06 -10.04
CA MET A 14 -14.10 -3.32 -9.43
C MET A 14 -14.04 -2.88 -7.97
N SER A 15 -15.07 -2.15 -7.51
CA SER A 15 -15.18 -1.61 -6.15
C SER A 15 -15.56 -2.67 -5.13
N GLU A 16 -16.11 -3.80 -5.59
CA GLU A 16 -16.42 -4.96 -4.77
C GLU A 16 -15.15 -5.79 -4.57
N ASN A 17 -14.62 -5.82 -3.35
CA ASN A 17 -13.37 -6.53 -3.07
C ASN A 17 -13.34 -7.23 -1.72
N PHE A 18 -12.36 -8.12 -1.63
CA PHE A 18 -12.04 -8.88 -0.44
C PHE A 18 -10.52 -8.88 -0.23
N ALA A 19 -10.05 -8.47 0.94
CA ALA A 19 -8.66 -8.67 1.35
C ALA A 19 -8.56 -9.36 2.70
N LEU A 20 -7.68 -10.36 2.76
CA LEU A 20 -7.31 -11.10 3.97
C LEU A 20 -5.80 -10.98 4.17
N LEU A 21 -5.39 -10.35 5.26
CA LEU A 21 -3.99 -10.35 5.70
C LEU A 21 -3.82 -11.33 6.85
N ILE A 22 -2.81 -12.19 6.74
CA ILE A 22 -2.37 -13.09 7.81
C ILE A 22 -1.08 -12.48 8.38
N LEU A 23 -1.15 -12.05 9.63
CA LEU A 23 -0.05 -11.35 10.30
C LEU A 23 0.60 -12.26 11.33
N ALA A 24 1.93 -12.24 11.36
CA ALA A 24 2.74 -12.88 12.38
C ALA A 24 3.68 -11.84 12.99
N GLY A 25 4.01 -12.00 14.27
CA GLY A 25 5.02 -11.15 14.91
C GLY A 25 6.40 -11.36 14.27
N PRO A 26 7.30 -10.36 14.32
CA PRO A 26 8.59 -10.44 13.64
C PRO A 26 9.50 -11.57 14.10
N ASN A 27 9.27 -12.10 15.30
CA ASN A 27 10.04 -13.18 15.89
C ASN A 27 9.30 -14.53 15.85
N PHE A 28 8.11 -14.59 15.26
CA PHE A 28 7.37 -15.85 15.13
C PHE A 28 7.86 -16.63 13.91
N ASP A 29 8.20 -17.90 14.10
CA ASP A 29 8.63 -18.74 13.00
C ASP A 29 7.43 -19.30 12.23
N THR A 30 7.17 -18.72 11.07
CA THR A 30 6.14 -19.19 10.13
C THR A 30 6.65 -20.30 9.20
N GLU A 31 7.92 -20.71 9.35
CA GLU A 31 8.68 -21.56 8.41
C GLU A 31 8.81 -20.96 7.00
N ARG A 32 8.33 -19.72 6.82
CA ARG A 32 8.20 -19.02 5.54
C ARG A 32 8.86 -17.64 5.61
N GLU A 33 9.32 -17.15 4.47
CA GLU A 33 9.71 -15.76 4.30
C GLU A 33 8.46 -14.88 4.33
N PRO A 34 8.46 -13.71 4.99
CA PRO A 34 7.33 -12.80 4.90
C PRO A 34 7.18 -12.25 3.48
N LEU A 35 5.96 -11.92 3.07
CA LEU A 35 5.72 -11.20 1.81
C LEU A 35 6.20 -9.76 1.88
N ALA A 36 6.05 -9.14 3.05
CA ALA A 36 6.47 -7.79 3.37
C ALA A 36 6.42 -7.60 4.89
N TRP A 37 6.98 -6.50 5.38
CA TRP A 37 6.82 -6.05 6.75
C TRP A 37 5.91 -4.82 6.79
N ILE A 38 4.98 -4.80 7.74
CA ILE A 38 4.02 -3.69 7.88
C ILE A 38 4.38 -2.94 9.16
N GLY A 39 4.75 -1.67 9.03
CA GLY A 39 4.93 -0.79 10.18
C GLY A 39 3.62 -0.58 10.92
N ARG A 40 3.68 -0.17 12.19
CA ARG A 40 2.45 0.20 12.92
C ARG A 40 1.79 1.40 12.22
N PRO A 41 0.49 1.32 11.86
CA PRO A 41 -0.22 2.41 11.22
C PRO A 41 -0.33 3.61 12.16
N VAL A 42 -0.40 4.80 11.57
CA VAL A 42 -0.44 6.08 12.28
C VAL A 42 -1.62 6.89 11.77
N THR A 43 -2.37 7.48 12.70
CA THR A 43 -3.35 8.53 12.41
C THR A 43 -2.97 9.82 13.13
N ARG A 44 -3.26 10.96 12.49
CA ARG A 44 -3.09 12.31 13.05
C ARG A 44 -4.28 13.16 12.61
N ARG A 45 -4.90 13.90 13.53
CA ARG A 45 -5.99 14.81 13.18
C ARG A 45 -5.46 16.22 12.99
N ALA A 46 -6.01 16.96 12.05
CA ALA A 46 -5.62 18.34 11.80
C ALA A 46 -5.85 19.25 13.03
N GLU A 47 -6.86 18.94 13.85
CA GLU A 47 -7.15 19.68 15.07
C GLU A 47 -6.04 19.59 16.13
N ASP A 48 -5.17 18.58 16.04
CA ASP A 48 -4.04 18.40 16.96
C ASP A 48 -2.88 19.38 16.64
N PHE A 49 -2.99 20.20 15.58
CA PHE A 49 -1.94 21.10 15.09
C PHE A 49 -2.40 22.57 15.08
N GLU A 50 -1.45 23.49 15.19
CA GLU A 50 -1.73 24.93 15.08
C GLU A 50 -1.58 25.45 13.66
N ILE A 51 -2.31 26.53 13.33
CA ILE A 51 -2.17 27.18 12.02
C ILE A 51 -0.83 27.92 11.98
N GLN A 52 0.00 27.59 10.99
CA GLN A 52 1.27 28.29 10.74
C GLN A 52 1.30 28.89 9.33
N PRO A 53 1.98 30.03 9.10
CA PRO A 53 2.13 30.60 7.77
C PRO A 53 2.71 29.58 6.77
N GLY A 54 2.00 29.34 5.66
CA GLY A 54 2.42 28.40 4.63
C GLY A 54 2.28 26.91 4.98
N GLN A 55 1.84 26.56 6.19
CA GLN A 55 1.64 25.18 6.62
C GLN A 55 0.24 24.98 7.19
N PRO A 56 -0.75 24.62 6.35
CA PRO A 56 -2.08 24.25 6.83
C PRO A 56 -2.01 23.10 7.84
N ARG A 57 -2.92 23.09 8.83
CA ARG A 57 -3.00 22.05 9.87
C ARG A 57 -2.98 20.62 9.32
N LEU A 58 -3.74 20.38 8.24
CA LEU A 58 -3.81 19.06 7.61
C LEU A 58 -2.49 18.66 6.94
N VAL A 59 -1.74 19.60 6.39
CA VAL A 59 -0.41 19.34 5.82
C VAL A 59 0.59 18.95 6.92
N GLN A 60 0.52 19.61 8.08
CA GLN A 60 1.33 19.26 9.26
C GLN A 60 0.96 17.86 9.79
N ALA A 61 -0.34 17.56 9.89
CA ALA A 61 -0.82 16.23 10.28
C ALA A 61 -0.29 15.14 9.34
N TRP A 62 -0.33 15.37 8.02
CA TRP A 62 0.23 14.45 7.04
C TRP A 62 1.73 14.24 7.22
N ARG A 63 2.52 15.31 7.35
CA ARG A 63 3.97 15.21 7.57
C ARG A 63 4.30 14.40 8.82
N SER A 64 3.64 14.73 9.94
CA SER A 64 3.79 13.99 11.20
C SER A 64 3.40 12.52 11.08
N ALA A 65 2.30 12.21 10.38
CA ALA A 65 1.85 10.84 10.18
C ALA A 65 2.84 10.03 9.33
N MET A 66 3.35 10.61 8.23
CA MET A 66 4.32 9.96 7.34
C MET A 66 5.66 9.69 8.03
N GLU A 67 6.20 10.67 8.77
CA GLU A 67 7.44 10.51 9.53
C GLU A 67 7.30 9.42 10.60
N ALA A 68 6.20 9.43 11.36
CA ALA A 68 5.95 8.41 12.38
C ALA A 68 5.71 7.02 11.77
N ALA A 69 5.03 6.93 10.62
CA ALA A 69 4.82 5.67 9.92
C ALA A 69 6.13 5.08 9.39
N ALA A 70 7.01 5.92 8.83
CA ALA A 70 8.35 5.53 8.39
C ALA A 70 9.21 5.05 9.59
N SER A 71 9.19 5.81 10.69
CA SER A 71 9.88 5.44 11.93
C SER A 71 9.38 4.11 12.50
N ASN A 72 8.05 3.87 12.51
CA ASN A 72 7.46 2.60 12.93
C ASN A 72 7.87 1.42 12.03
N ALA A 73 8.28 1.68 10.79
CA ALA A 73 8.82 0.68 9.87
C ALA A 73 10.36 0.57 9.94
N GLY A 74 11.02 1.32 10.82
CA GLY A 74 12.47 1.34 10.98
C GLY A 74 13.20 1.95 9.77
N ARG A 75 12.55 2.87 9.05
CA ARG A 75 13.05 3.48 7.82
C ARG A 75 12.96 5.01 7.87
N PRO A 76 13.91 5.74 7.28
CA PRO A 76 13.72 7.17 7.03
C PRO A 76 12.67 7.39 5.94
N LEU A 77 11.94 8.50 6.00
CA LEU A 77 10.93 8.83 5.00
C LEU A 77 11.52 8.94 3.58
N THR A 78 12.78 9.37 3.46
CA THR A 78 13.54 9.48 2.20
C THR A 78 13.78 8.15 1.49
N GLU A 79 13.59 7.01 2.15
CA GLU A 79 13.68 5.67 1.52
C GLU A 79 12.35 5.21 0.89
N ILE A 80 11.26 5.97 1.05
CA ILE A 80 10.00 5.65 0.38
C ILE A 80 10.14 5.88 -1.12
N GLY A 81 9.97 4.80 -1.89
CA GLY A 81 10.09 4.84 -3.35
C GLY A 81 8.75 4.74 -4.09
N TYR A 82 7.66 4.45 -3.38
CA TYR A 82 6.32 4.35 -3.97
C TYR A 82 5.20 4.76 -3.00
N LEU A 83 4.09 5.23 -3.54
CA LEU A 83 2.92 5.72 -2.81
C LEU A 83 1.66 5.00 -3.31
N ILE A 84 0.86 4.48 -2.39
CA ILE A 84 -0.50 4.03 -2.67
C ILE A 84 -1.46 4.92 -1.89
N HIS A 85 -2.44 5.49 -2.59
CA HIS A 85 -3.42 6.36 -1.98
C HIS A 85 -4.81 6.18 -2.60
N ASP A 86 -5.81 6.79 -1.98
CA ASP A 86 -7.24 6.66 -2.27
C ASP A 86 -7.93 8.03 -2.40
N ALA A 87 -7.29 8.94 -3.14
CA ALA A 87 -7.78 10.32 -3.24
C ALA A 87 -9.15 10.43 -3.91
N GLY A 88 -9.55 9.43 -4.69
CA GLY A 88 -10.75 9.43 -5.53
C GLY A 88 -10.43 9.87 -6.96
N LYS A 89 -11.47 10.08 -7.77
CA LYS A 89 -11.36 10.40 -9.19
C LYS A 89 -12.25 11.59 -9.56
N ALA A 90 -11.76 12.42 -10.48
CA ALA A 90 -12.53 13.40 -11.25
C ALA A 90 -13.55 14.24 -10.44
N SER A 91 -13.17 14.70 -9.24
CA SER A 91 -14.01 15.55 -8.39
C SER A 91 -13.17 16.58 -7.65
N ASP A 92 -13.79 17.69 -7.23
CA ASP A 92 -13.13 18.73 -6.43
C ASP A 92 -12.58 18.18 -5.10
N VAL A 93 -13.30 17.24 -4.50
CA VAL A 93 -12.87 16.58 -3.26
C VAL A 93 -11.60 15.77 -3.52
N ALA A 94 -11.57 14.99 -4.60
CA ALA A 94 -10.38 14.22 -4.97
C ALA A 94 -9.18 15.12 -5.32
N GLY A 95 -9.43 16.21 -6.05
CA GLY A 95 -8.41 17.22 -6.34
C GLY A 95 -7.82 17.84 -5.08
N LYS A 96 -8.66 18.19 -4.10
CA LYS A 96 -8.21 18.73 -2.80
C LYS A 96 -7.41 17.72 -1.99
N ARG A 97 -7.84 16.46 -1.94
CA ARG A 97 -7.10 15.37 -1.27
C ARG A 97 -5.72 15.18 -1.87
N LEU A 98 -5.64 15.09 -3.20
CA LEU A 98 -4.38 14.92 -3.92
C LEU A 98 -3.45 16.14 -3.76
N ALA A 99 -3.99 17.35 -3.88
CA ALA A 99 -3.20 18.58 -3.69
C ALA A 99 -2.62 18.69 -2.28
N THR A 100 -3.42 18.35 -1.26
CA THR A 100 -2.97 18.36 0.14
C THR A 100 -1.86 17.32 0.38
N LEU A 101 -2.04 16.10 -0.12
CA LEU A 101 -1.04 15.05 -0.02
C LEU A 101 0.25 15.43 -0.77
N GLY A 102 0.13 15.99 -1.97
CA GLY A 102 1.27 16.52 -2.74
C GLY A 102 2.03 17.61 -2.01
N GLN A 103 1.33 18.57 -1.40
CA GLN A 103 1.96 19.62 -0.58
C GLN A 103 2.68 19.03 0.65
N ALA A 104 2.13 17.99 1.26
CA ALA A 104 2.76 17.32 2.40
C ALA A 104 4.04 16.55 2.00
N LEU A 105 4.07 15.97 0.80
CA LEU A 105 5.20 15.18 0.28
C LEU A 105 6.33 16.05 -0.27
N GLY A 106 6.04 17.21 -0.86
CA GLY A 106 7.01 17.97 -1.66
C GLY A 106 8.24 18.48 -0.90
N GLU A 107 8.16 18.70 0.41
CA GLU A 107 9.32 19.09 1.23
C GLU A 107 10.15 17.88 1.69
N PRO A 108 9.57 16.83 2.32
CA PRO A 108 10.35 15.67 2.75
C PRO A 108 10.86 14.82 1.58
N LEU A 109 10.18 14.87 0.43
CA LEU A 109 10.46 14.06 -0.75
C LEU A 109 10.45 14.93 -2.03
N PRO A 110 11.42 15.84 -2.20
CA PRO A 110 11.39 16.86 -3.25
C PRO A 110 11.44 16.31 -4.68
N GLU A 111 12.03 15.13 -4.88
CA GLU A 111 12.14 14.48 -6.19
C GLU A 111 11.03 13.45 -6.44
N PHE A 112 10.10 13.27 -5.49
CA PHE A 112 9.07 12.24 -5.60
C PHE A 112 7.96 12.67 -6.55
N ASP A 113 7.85 11.98 -7.68
CA ASP A 113 6.85 12.24 -8.70
C ASP A 113 5.63 11.34 -8.48
N ILE A 114 4.57 11.87 -7.84
CA ILE A 114 3.33 11.12 -7.55
C ILE A 114 2.69 10.52 -8.80
N LEU A 115 2.91 11.09 -10.00
CA LEU A 115 2.32 10.56 -11.22
C LEU A 115 3.08 9.32 -11.73
N LYS A 116 4.36 9.17 -11.38
CA LYS A 116 5.19 8.02 -11.76
C LYS A 116 5.37 7.01 -10.63
N GLN A 117 5.40 7.49 -9.40
CA GLN A 117 5.68 6.75 -8.17
C GLN A 117 4.45 6.65 -7.27
N GLY A 118 3.28 7.05 -7.75
CA GLY A 118 2.02 6.93 -7.04
C GLY A 118 1.03 6.02 -7.75
N PHE A 119 0.15 5.40 -6.97
CA PHE A 119 -1.00 4.66 -7.44
C PHE A 119 -2.26 5.09 -6.68
N ASN A 120 -3.21 5.67 -7.40
CA ASN A 120 -4.51 6.03 -6.85
C ASN A 120 -5.49 4.86 -7.01
N ASN A 121 -5.63 4.04 -5.97
CA ASN A 121 -6.47 2.85 -5.98
C ASN A 121 -7.91 3.18 -6.40
N THR A 122 -8.52 4.15 -5.72
CA THR A 122 -9.92 4.54 -5.97
C THR A 122 -10.17 5.17 -7.34
N ALA A 123 -9.13 5.65 -8.03
CA ALA A 123 -9.28 6.10 -9.41
C ALA A 123 -9.38 4.95 -10.43
N LEU A 124 -8.86 3.77 -10.07
CA LEU A 124 -8.98 2.55 -10.86
C LEU A 124 -10.18 1.71 -10.40
N MET A 125 -10.22 1.35 -9.11
CA MET A 125 -11.18 0.38 -8.57
C MET A 125 -12.49 1.01 -8.12
N GLY A 126 -12.56 2.34 -7.99
CA GLY A 126 -13.68 3.01 -7.30
C GLY A 126 -13.51 3.00 -5.78
N ASP A 127 -14.44 3.62 -5.06
CA ASP A 127 -14.46 3.57 -3.61
C ASP A 127 -14.96 2.20 -3.15
N THR A 128 -14.13 1.47 -2.40
CA THR A 128 -14.42 0.11 -1.94
C THR A 128 -14.91 0.09 -0.48
N GLY A 129 -15.43 1.24 -0.04
CA GLY A 129 -15.98 1.44 1.29
C GLY A 129 -14.93 1.24 2.38
N ALA A 130 -15.30 0.49 3.43
CA ALA A 130 -14.40 0.16 4.53
C ALA A 130 -13.21 -0.71 4.07
N GLY A 131 -13.33 -1.36 2.91
CA GLY A 131 -12.29 -2.18 2.31
C GLY A 131 -11.10 -1.42 1.76
N THR A 132 -11.26 -0.13 1.43
CA THR A 132 -10.27 0.65 0.69
C THR A 132 -8.91 0.69 1.38
N ALA A 133 -8.90 0.86 2.71
CA ALA A 133 -7.66 0.89 3.49
C ALA A 133 -6.89 -0.44 3.41
N LEU A 134 -7.59 -1.58 3.54
CA LEU A 134 -6.94 -2.89 3.53
C LEU A 134 -6.48 -3.26 2.12
N THR A 135 -7.27 -2.92 1.09
CA THR A 135 -6.87 -3.08 -0.32
C THR A 135 -5.62 -2.28 -0.64
N ASN A 136 -5.50 -1.04 -0.15
CA ASN A 136 -4.28 -0.25 -0.34
C ASN A 136 -3.05 -0.92 0.29
N VAL A 137 -3.18 -1.46 1.51
CA VAL A 137 -2.09 -2.21 2.17
C VAL A 137 -1.74 -3.47 1.38
N ALA A 138 -2.74 -4.19 0.87
CA ALA A 138 -2.56 -5.38 0.06
C ALA A 138 -1.77 -5.05 -1.23
N LEU A 139 -2.15 -4.00 -1.95
CA LEU A 139 -1.41 -3.51 -3.13
C LEU A 139 0.02 -3.09 -2.77
N ALA A 140 0.22 -2.48 -1.59
CA ALA A 140 1.55 -2.06 -1.13
C ALA A 140 2.45 -3.26 -0.80
N ILE A 141 1.89 -4.32 -0.20
CA ILE A 141 2.59 -5.59 0.02
C ILE A 141 3.02 -6.17 -1.33
N ALA A 142 2.12 -6.22 -2.32
CA ALA A 142 2.46 -6.75 -3.64
C ALA A 142 3.59 -5.94 -4.30
N TYR A 143 3.51 -4.61 -4.26
CA TYR A 143 4.54 -3.75 -4.83
C TYR A 143 5.88 -3.91 -4.10
N ALA A 144 5.89 -3.82 -2.77
CA ALA A 144 7.10 -3.97 -1.97
C ALA A 144 7.76 -5.34 -2.17
N HIS A 145 6.96 -6.41 -2.17
CA HIS A 145 7.42 -7.77 -2.41
C HIS A 145 8.11 -7.93 -3.76
N HIS A 146 7.52 -7.41 -4.83
CA HIS A 146 8.01 -7.62 -6.19
C HIS A 146 9.02 -6.59 -6.67
N LYS A 147 9.05 -5.39 -6.09
CA LYS A 147 9.97 -4.31 -6.48
C LYS A 147 11.11 -4.09 -5.50
N GLY A 148 11.05 -4.67 -4.30
CA GLY A 148 12.07 -4.44 -3.28
C GLY A 148 12.08 -3.01 -2.75
N THR A 149 10.96 -2.29 -2.87
CA THR A 149 10.87 -0.86 -2.58
C THR A 149 9.93 -0.61 -1.40
N PRO A 150 10.31 0.20 -0.39
CA PRO A 150 9.38 0.67 0.63
C PRO A 150 8.24 1.49 0.05
N VAL A 151 7.02 1.19 0.50
CA VAL A 151 5.78 1.80 0.00
C VAL A 151 5.07 2.53 1.13
N LEU A 152 4.76 3.80 0.93
CA LEU A 152 3.86 4.55 1.78
C LEU A 152 2.41 4.30 1.34
N VAL A 153 1.55 3.93 2.26
CA VAL A 153 0.11 3.89 2.06
C VAL A 153 -0.49 5.11 2.76
N ALA A 154 -1.21 5.94 2.01
CA ALA A 154 -1.88 7.14 2.49
C ALA A 154 -3.40 7.00 2.35
N GLY A 155 -4.11 6.92 3.48
CA GLY A 155 -5.57 6.97 3.56
C GLY A 155 -6.06 8.41 3.62
N THR A 156 -6.72 8.86 2.56
CA THR A 156 -7.13 10.24 2.30
C THR A 156 -8.65 10.44 2.31
N ALA A 157 -9.41 9.35 2.48
CA ALA A 157 -10.87 9.37 2.46
C ALA A 157 -11.46 10.17 3.64
N GLU A 158 -10.91 10.01 4.84
CA GLU A 158 -11.37 10.71 6.04
C GLU A 158 -10.96 12.19 6.00
N LYS A 159 -11.93 13.07 6.18
CA LYS A 159 -11.69 14.51 6.17
C LYS A 159 -10.92 14.91 7.42
N ASP A 160 -9.95 15.81 7.28
CA ASP A 160 -9.19 16.40 8.38
C ASP A 160 -8.35 15.38 9.20
N THR A 161 -8.26 14.13 8.75
CA THR A 161 -7.44 13.06 9.34
C THR A 161 -6.40 12.60 8.33
N ALA A 162 -5.13 12.55 8.75
CA ALA A 162 -4.05 11.91 8.00
C ALA A 162 -3.88 10.48 8.51
N ALA A 163 -3.97 9.49 7.62
CA ALA A 163 -3.74 8.09 7.94
C ALA A 163 -2.59 7.54 7.07
N ALA A 164 -1.55 7.04 7.71
CA ALA A 164 -0.34 6.57 7.03
C ALA A 164 0.14 5.22 7.59
N VAL A 165 0.61 4.34 6.70
CA VAL A 165 1.37 3.15 7.08
C VAL A 165 2.46 2.90 6.04
N VAL A 166 3.63 2.43 6.49
CA VAL A 166 4.72 2.05 5.58
C VAL A 166 4.81 0.53 5.53
N VAL A 167 4.87 0.01 4.31
CA VAL A 167 5.12 -1.41 4.01
C VAL A 167 6.52 -1.53 3.42
N THR A 168 7.38 -2.34 4.04
CA THR A 168 8.76 -2.53 3.59
C THR A 168 8.95 -3.90 2.96
N PRO A 169 9.85 -4.02 1.98
CA PRO A 169 10.11 -5.28 1.31
C PRO A 169 10.66 -6.33 2.29
N PRO A 170 10.48 -7.62 1.99
CA PRO A 170 11.21 -8.68 2.68
C PRO A 170 12.71 -8.60 2.35
N ALA A 171 13.52 -9.34 3.09
CA ALA A 171 14.97 -9.36 2.88
C ALA A 171 15.37 -9.78 1.45
N ARG A 172 14.54 -10.60 0.81
CA ARG A 172 14.69 -11.01 -0.58
C ARG A 172 13.42 -10.63 -1.35
N ALA A 173 13.51 -9.55 -2.12
CA ALA A 173 12.47 -9.20 -3.08
C ALA A 173 12.29 -10.33 -4.12
N ARG A 174 11.08 -10.47 -4.61
CA ARG A 174 10.70 -11.47 -5.62
C ARG A 174 10.35 -10.78 -6.92
N GLU A 175 11.38 -10.26 -7.57
CA GLU A 175 11.24 -9.63 -8.88
C GLU A 175 10.60 -10.60 -9.88
N ILE A 176 9.65 -10.06 -10.65
CA ILE A 176 8.98 -10.78 -11.73
C ILE A 176 9.91 -10.77 -12.93
N ASP A 177 10.29 -11.96 -13.41
CA ASP A 177 11.09 -12.14 -14.61
C ASP A 177 10.16 -12.35 -15.81
N PRO A 178 9.98 -11.34 -16.70
CA PRO A 178 9.05 -11.47 -17.82
C PRO A 178 9.48 -12.52 -18.85
N SER A 179 10.72 -13.00 -18.80
CA SER A 179 11.24 -14.01 -19.72
C SER A 179 11.00 -15.45 -19.25
N LYS A 180 10.56 -15.65 -18.00
CA LYS A 180 10.35 -16.97 -17.41
C LYS A 180 8.88 -17.35 -17.35
N ASP A 181 8.62 -18.63 -17.50
CA ASP A 181 7.28 -19.17 -17.30
C ASP A 181 6.83 -18.99 -15.85
N TRP A 182 5.62 -18.46 -15.69
CA TRP A 182 4.99 -18.25 -14.40
C TRP A 182 4.12 -19.46 -14.04
N PHE A 183 4.19 -19.91 -12.78
CA PHE A 183 3.25 -20.93 -12.32
C PHE A 183 1.82 -20.39 -12.35
N ARG A 184 1.01 -20.92 -13.26
CA ARG A 184 -0.42 -20.63 -13.32
C ARG A 184 -1.16 -21.73 -12.56
N ALA A 185 -1.77 -21.38 -11.42
CA ALA A 185 -2.80 -22.25 -10.85
C ALA A 185 -3.90 -22.39 -11.92
N ARG A 186 -4.28 -23.63 -12.27
CA ARG A 186 -5.18 -23.89 -13.40
C ARG A 186 -6.57 -23.29 -13.13
N GLY A 187 -6.86 -22.15 -13.76
CA GLY A 187 -8.18 -21.51 -13.75
C GLY A 187 -8.29 -20.41 -14.82
N VAL A 188 -8.66 -20.82 -16.05
CA VAL A 188 -8.97 -19.91 -17.19
C VAL A 188 -7.85 -18.87 -17.45
N GLU A 189 -8.16 -17.73 -18.07
CA GLU A 189 -7.21 -16.65 -18.42
C GLU A 189 -6.65 -15.89 -17.20
N ASN A 190 -7.02 -16.31 -15.98
CA ASN A 190 -6.64 -15.64 -14.75
C ASN A 190 -5.37 -16.25 -14.16
N THR A 191 -4.39 -15.40 -13.87
CA THR A 191 -3.17 -15.80 -13.17
C THR A 191 -3.39 -15.63 -11.68
N TYR A 192 -3.38 -16.74 -10.93
CA TYR A 192 -3.41 -16.70 -9.48
C TYR A 192 -1.96 -16.62 -8.98
N LEU A 193 -1.56 -15.44 -8.50
CA LEU A 193 -0.33 -15.30 -7.74
C LEU A 193 -0.50 -16.06 -6.43
N PRO A 194 0.29 -17.10 -6.12
CA PRO A 194 0.31 -17.56 -4.76
C PRO A 194 0.88 -16.45 -3.90
N TRP A 195 0.00 -15.89 -3.09
CA TRP A 195 0.31 -14.79 -2.22
C TRP A 195 0.65 -15.31 -0.83
N TRP A 196 1.63 -16.20 -0.79
CA TRP A 196 2.15 -16.79 0.43
C TRP A 196 3.65 -16.58 0.48
N GLY A 197 4.15 -16.43 1.70
CA GLY A 197 5.57 -16.49 1.98
C GLY A 197 6.18 -17.79 1.50
N LEU A 198 7.39 -17.71 0.95
CA LEU A 198 8.08 -18.90 0.44
C LEU A 198 8.70 -19.67 1.59
N ARG A 199 8.54 -21.00 1.56
CA ARG A 199 9.13 -21.90 2.55
C ARG A 199 10.65 -21.75 2.59
N ARG A 200 11.23 -21.72 3.79
CA ARG A 200 12.68 -21.54 3.98
C ARG A 200 13.48 -22.82 3.69
N ASP A 201 12.85 -23.98 3.74
CA ASP A 201 13.49 -25.29 3.54
C ASP A 201 13.52 -25.76 2.07
N VAL A 202 13.02 -24.93 1.14
CA VAL A 202 12.93 -25.27 -0.29
C VAL A 202 13.95 -24.48 -1.12
N ASP A 203 14.66 -25.16 -2.03
CA ASP A 203 15.53 -24.53 -3.04
C ASP A 203 14.70 -23.96 -4.19
N TRP A 204 14.27 -22.71 -4.04
CA TRP A 204 13.45 -21.99 -5.02
C TRP A 204 14.15 -21.72 -6.36
N GLY A 205 15.47 -21.95 -6.48
CA GLY A 205 16.16 -21.84 -7.77
C GLY A 205 15.75 -22.90 -8.77
N ARG A 206 15.11 -23.99 -8.31
CA ARG A 206 14.68 -25.14 -9.12
C ARG A 206 13.22 -25.07 -9.57
N TYR A 207 12.46 -24.11 -9.08
CA TYR A 207 11.03 -23.99 -9.34
C TYR A 207 10.74 -22.82 -10.28
N MET A 208 9.62 -22.91 -11.00
CA MET A 208 9.09 -21.80 -11.79
C MET A 208 8.78 -20.61 -10.88
N GLN A 209 8.85 -19.39 -11.43
CA GLN A 209 8.49 -18.21 -10.67
C GLN A 209 7.01 -18.24 -10.27
N GLY A 210 6.73 -17.75 -9.06
CA GLY A 210 5.38 -17.76 -8.52
C GLY A 210 4.83 -19.14 -8.22
N PHE A 211 5.67 -20.19 -8.11
CA PHE A 211 5.22 -21.46 -7.54
C PHE A 211 5.16 -21.34 -6.01
N SER A 212 4.12 -21.88 -5.36
CA SER A 212 4.13 -22.14 -3.92
C SER A 212 3.57 -23.53 -3.65
N GLU A 213 4.32 -24.36 -2.92
CA GLU A 213 3.79 -25.60 -2.30
C GLU A 213 3.14 -25.31 -0.94
#